data_AF-A0A8J2B6B3-F1
#
_entry.id   AF-A0A8J2B6B3-F1
#
_cell.length_a   1.000
_cell.length_b   1.000
_cell.length_c   1.000
_cell.angle_alpha   90.00
_cell.angle_beta   90.00
_cell.angle_gamma   90.00
#
_symmetry.space_group_name_H-M   'P 1'
#
loop_
_entity.id
_entity.type
_entity.pdbx_description
1 polymer ?
#
loop_
_entity_poly.entity_id
_entity_poly.type
_entity_poly.pdbx_seq_one_letter_code
_entity_poly.pdbx_strand_id
1 'polypeptide(L)'
;MGRIEPLKAWDEERVGSQIDLSADRKTATRQAETNPRGYGCLLYGKQQLGNYAEGRFAEVIIHQQGTRATESEYHAGGVCIGITKCKPADYKPEEVGRSIFHVPDSWVVDTYGDLYRVPPRNEWPPDTLNVAEKQPKSASVEKYDTYALVKDGDTLGLLLRPDKTLKLYWNGKHMADLPIEGFEVTQEVRLIVELLGRAEGATVNTEAKAPEIPLPPESSTEDEGGK
;
A
#
# COMPACT_ATOMS: atom_id res chain seq x y z
N MET A 1 -15.22 -17.38 14.45
CA MET A 1 -14.05 -16.55 14.06
C MET A 1 -14.20 -15.18 14.72
N GLY A 2 -13.15 -14.68 15.38
CA GLY A 2 -13.19 -13.35 16.02
C GLY A 2 -13.34 -12.23 14.98
N ARG A 3 -14.11 -11.20 15.30
CA ARG A 3 -14.30 -10.03 14.43
C ARG A 3 -12.98 -9.26 14.39
N ILE A 4 -12.28 -9.32 13.26
CA ILE A 4 -11.06 -8.53 13.04
C ILE A 4 -11.50 -7.10 12.75
N GLU A 5 -11.08 -6.17 13.61
CA GLU A 5 -11.41 -4.75 13.48
C GLU A 5 -10.66 -4.13 12.29
N PRO A 6 -11.23 -3.09 11.64
CA PRO A 6 -10.56 -2.38 10.56
C PRO A 6 -9.23 -1.75 11.00
N LEU A 7 -8.38 -1.42 10.03
CA LEU A 7 -7.16 -0.65 10.28
C LEU A 7 -7.54 0.66 10.99
N LYS A 8 -6.91 0.91 12.14
CA LYS A 8 -7.24 2.04 13.01
C LYS A 8 -6.09 3.00 13.25
N ALA A 9 -4.85 2.60 12.98
CA ALA A 9 -3.67 3.39 13.29
C ALA A 9 -2.44 2.94 12.50
N TRP A 10 -1.48 3.85 12.39
CA TRP A 10 -0.10 3.57 12.01
C TRP A 10 0.68 2.95 13.18
N ASP A 11 1.68 2.15 12.84
CA ASP A 11 2.60 1.53 13.79
C ASP A 11 3.67 2.53 14.23
N GLU A 12 3.76 2.81 15.53
CA GLU A 12 4.67 3.85 16.05
C GLU A 12 6.14 3.43 16.03
N GLU A 13 6.43 2.13 16.09
CA GLU A 13 7.79 1.61 16.13
C GLU A 13 8.39 1.46 14.74
N ARG A 14 7.55 1.54 13.70
CA ARG A 14 7.92 1.30 12.30
C ARG A 14 7.51 2.41 11.33
N VAL A 15 7.16 3.58 11.84
CA VAL A 15 7.23 4.81 11.06
C VAL A 15 8.67 5.32 11.02
N GLY A 16 9.10 5.84 9.87
CA GLY A 16 10.43 6.42 9.74
C GLY A 16 10.67 7.53 10.77
N SER A 17 11.92 7.74 11.19
CA SER A 17 12.31 8.79 12.16
C SER A 17 12.01 10.23 11.74
N GLN A 18 11.43 10.41 10.54
CA GLN A 18 11.05 11.67 9.93
C GLN A 18 9.52 11.83 9.91
N ILE A 19 8.79 11.02 10.69
CA ILE A 19 7.33 11.03 10.78
C ILE A 19 6.89 11.45 12.17
N ASP A 20 6.00 12.43 12.22
CA ASP A 20 5.20 12.77 13.38
C ASP A 20 3.85 12.02 13.29
N LEU A 21 3.46 11.35 14.37
CA LEU A 21 2.15 10.72 14.49
C LEU A 21 1.21 11.59 15.32
N SER A 22 -0.04 11.70 14.89
CA SER A 22 -1.10 12.25 15.73
C SER A 22 -1.27 11.43 17.02
N ALA A 23 -1.88 12.01 18.06
CA ALA A 23 -2.07 11.32 19.35
C ALA A 23 -2.88 10.02 19.23
N ASP A 24 -3.86 9.97 18.33
CA ASP A 24 -4.64 8.77 17.99
C ASP A 24 -3.94 7.84 17.00
N ARG A 25 -2.76 8.27 16.50
CA ARG A 25 -1.90 7.59 15.53
C ARG A 25 -2.57 7.28 14.19
N LYS A 26 -3.70 7.94 13.89
CA LYS A 26 -4.38 7.79 12.61
C LYS A 26 -3.68 8.56 11.50
N THR A 27 -3.07 9.69 11.84
CA THR A 27 -2.40 10.58 10.90
C THR A 27 -0.91 10.51 11.11
N ALA A 28 -0.19 10.29 10.01
CA ALA A 28 1.25 10.41 9.95
C ALA A 28 1.60 11.62 9.08
N THR A 29 2.54 12.45 9.52
CA THR A 29 2.99 13.65 8.81
C THR A 29 4.51 13.67 8.77
N ARG A 30 5.08 13.98 7.61
CA ARG A 30 6.52 14.10 7.42
C ARG A 30 7.02 15.38 8.07
N GLN A 31 8.12 15.27 8.80
CA GLN A 31 8.81 16.41 9.38
C GLN A 31 9.43 17.28 8.28
N ALA A 32 9.14 18.57 8.38
CA ALA A 32 9.41 19.59 7.37
C ALA A 32 10.89 19.78 6.98
N GLU A 33 11.85 19.35 7.79
CA GLU A 33 13.26 19.79 7.70
C GLU A 33 14.26 18.69 7.32
N THR A 34 13.83 17.44 7.21
CA THR A 34 14.79 16.34 7.42
C THR A 34 15.38 15.71 6.16
N ASN A 35 14.98 16.12 4.94
CA ASN A 35 15.66 15.60 3.75
C ASN A 35 15.47 16.42 2.46
N PRO A 36 16.44 17.26 2.04
CA PRO A 36 16.38 17.94 0.75
C PRO A 36 16.47 16.97 -0.44
N ARG A 37 16.85 15.71 -0.20
CA ARG A 37 16.92 14.66 -1.23
C ARG A 37 15.62 13.90 -1.45
N GLY A 38 14.55 14.19 -0.69
CA GLY A 38 13.22 13.66 -0.96
C GLY A 38 13.05 12.15 -0.81
N TYR A 39 13.90 11.48 -0.01
CA TYR A 39 13.70 10.05 0.30
C TYR A 39 12.30 9.84 0.89
N GLY A 40 11.63 8.77 0.44
CA GLY A 40 10.28 8.48 0.88
C GLY A 40 10.20 8.12 2.35
N CYS A 41 9.02 8.36 2.93
CA CYS A 41 8.74 8.01 4.31
C CYS A 41 7.76 6.84 4.34
N LEU A 42 8.25 5.67 4.74
CA LEU A 42 7.45 4.48 4.92
C LEU A 42 6.56 4.61 6.17
N LEU A 43 5.30 4.29 5.97
CA LEU A 43 4.26 4.13 6.98
C LEU A 43 3.82 2.67 6.97
N TYR A 44 3.60 2.14 8.17
CA TYR A 44 3.27 0.75 8.38
C TYR A 44 1.96 0.66 9.16
N GLY A 45 0.99 -0.11 8.69
CA GLY A 45 -0.27 -0.33 9.39
C GLY A 45 -0.05 -1.15 10.67
N LYS A 46 -0.54 -0.66 11.81
CA LYS A 46 -0.39 -1.35 13.10
C LYS A 46 -1.18 -2.66 13.15
N GLN A 47 -2.40 -2.64 12.58
CA GLN A 47 -3.28 -3.80 12.53
C GLN A 47 -3.26 -4.46 11.16
N GLN A 48 -3.67 -5.73 11.13
CA GLN A 48 -4.05 -6.37 9.88
C GLN A 48 -5.24 -5.63 9.22
N LEU A 49 -5.36 -5.76 7.90
CA LEU A 49 -6.50 -5.22 7.15
C LEU A 49 -7.82 -5.80 7.67
N GLY A 50 -8.86 -4.95 7.72
CA GLY A 50 -10.18 -5.35 8.19
C GLY A 50 -10.83 -6.36 7.26
N ASN A 51 -11.56 -7.34 7.81
CA ASN A 51 -12.32 -8.31 7.02
C ASN A 51 -13.73 -7.78 6.72
N TYR A 52 -14.09 -7.81 5.44
CA TYR A 52 -15.40 -7.49 4.88
C TYR A 52 -15.91 -8.70 4.08
N ALA A 53 -17.19 -8.69 3.68
CA ALA A 53 -17.74 -9.77 2.86
C ALA A 53 -17.01 -9.87 1.50
N GLU A 54 -16.57 -8.72 1.02
CA GLU A 54 -15.88 -8.52 -0.24
C GLU A 54 -14.40 -8.90 -0.18
N GLY A 55 -13.81 -9.07 1.00
CA GLY A 55 -12.37 -9.28 1.18
C GLY A 55 -11.79 -8.39 2.27
N ARG A 56 -10.51 -8.03 2.16
CA ARG A 56 -9.83 -7.20 3.13
C ARG A 56 -9.53 -5.82 2.59
N PHE A 57 -10.01 -4.79 3.28
CA PHE A 57 -9.96 -3.42 2.76
C PHE A 57 -9.27 -2.46 3.73
N ALA A 58 -8.52 -1.52 3.18
CA ALA A 58 -8.12 -0.28 3.83
C ALA A 58 -8.07 0.86 2.81
N GLU A 59 -8.27 2.07 3.31
CA GLU A 59 -8.15 3.30 2.56
C GLU A 59 -7.41 4.33 3.40
N VAL A 60 -6.64 5.19 2.73
CA VAL A 60 -5.92 6.31 3.33
C VAL A 60 -6.29 7.60 2.65
N ILE A 61 -6.40 8.68 3.43
CA ILE A 61 -6.55 10.06 2.95
C ILE A 61 -5.15 10.64 2.84
N ILE A 62 -4.79 11.21 1.70
CA ILE A 62 -3.49 11.80 1.42
C ILE A 62 -3.52 13.29 1.77
N HIS A 63 -2.49 13.76 2.45
CA HIS A 63 -2.30 15.17 2.79
C HIS A 63 -1.12 15.75 2.04
N GLN A 64 -1.32 16.90 1.40
CA GLN A 64 -0.28 17.69 0.75
C GLN A 64 -0.16 19.06 1.43
N GLN A 65 1.04 19.59 1.59
CA GLN A 65 1.18 20.96 2.09
C GLN A 65 0.76 21.98 1.02
N GLY A 66 -0.28 22.75 1.33
CA GLY A 66 -0.82 23.78 0.45
C GLY A 66 0.14 24.94 0.10
N THR A 67 1.22 25.18 0.86
CA THR A 67 2.15 26.31 0.61
C THR A 67 3.55 25.91 0.10
N ARG A 68 4.03 24.67 0.36
CA ARG A 68 5.32 24.18 -0.18
C ARG A 68 5.22 23.58 -1.58
N ALA A 69 4.01 23.17 -1.99
CA ALA A 69 3.75 22.67 -3.34
C ALA A 69 3.92 23.76 -4.42
N THR A 70 3.82 25.04 -4.06
CA THR A 70 3.94 26.18 -4.98
C THR A 70 5.33 26.79 -5.03
N GLU A 71 6.18 26.57 -4.01
CA GLU A 71 7.50 27.24 -3.89
C GLU A 71 8.70 26.32 -4.20
N SER A 72 8.50 25.00 -4.28
CA SER A 72 9.57 24.08 -4.69
C SER A 72 9.29 23.51 -6.08
N GLU A 73 9.95 24.08 -7.09
CA GLU A 73 10.04 23.50 -8.45
C GLU A 73 10.71 22.10 -8.47
N TYR A 74 11.21 21.62 -7.32
CA TYR A 74 12.10 20.47 -7.19
C TYR A 74 11.49 19.23 -6.52
N HIS A 75 10.23 19.25 -6.09
CA HIS A 75 9.62 18.10 -5.43
C HIS A 75 8.35 17.70 -6.14
N ALA A 76 8.49 17.03 -7.28
CA ALA A 76 7.43 16.13 -7.69
C ALA A 76 7.42 14.93 -6.71
N GLY A 77 6.22 14.46 -6.38
CA GLY A 77 6.04 13.56 -5.26
C GLY A 77 4.77 12.78 -5.41
N GLY A 78 4.86 11.49 -5.11
CA GLY A 78 3.74 10.58 -5.22
C GLY A 78 3.55 9.74 -3.97
N VAL A 79 2.64 8.80 -4.09
CA VAL A 79 2.34 7.83 -3.04
C VAL A 79 2.50 6.46 -3.66
N CYS A 80 3.35 5.64 -3.06
CA CYS A 80 3.32 4.20 -3.27
C CYS A 80 2.44 3.58 -2.18
N ILE A 81 1.62 2.60 -2.56
CA ILE A 81 0.71 1.92 -1.62
C ILE A 81 0.80 0.42 -1.84
N GLY A 82 0.76 -0.36 -0.76
CA GLY A 82 0.90 -1.79 -0.86
C GLY A 82 0.36 -2.53 0.34
N ILE A 83 0.46 -3.86 0.25
CA ILE A 83 0.19 -4.77 1.34
C ILE A 83 1.41 -5.64 1.62
N THR A 84 1.57 -6.06 2.87
CA THR A 84 2.66 -6.97 3.27
C THR A 84 2.16 -8.00 4.27
N LYS A 85 2.77 -9.19 4.23
CA LYS A 85 2.60 -10.24 5.26
C LYS A 85 3.64 -10.12 6.37
N CYS A 86 4.71 -9.36 6.14
CA CYS A 86 5.70 -9.06 7.15
C CYS A 86 4.99 -8.43 8.36
N LYS A 87 5.45 -8.76 9.57
CA LYS A 87 4.98 -8.09 10.77
C LYS A 87 5.88 -6.88 11.01
N PRO A 88 5.36 -5.79 11.59
CA PRO A 88 6.17 -4.62 11.93
C PRO A 88 7.44 -5.01 12.70
N ALA A 89 7.30 -5.89 13.71
CA ALA A 89 8.43 -6.36 14.52
C ALA A 89 9.53 -7.08 13.72
N ASP A 90 9.18 -7.76 12.63
CA ASP A 90 10.10 -8.53 11.79
C ASP A 90 10.79 -7.66 10.71
N TYR A 91 10.24 -6.48 10.43
CA TYR A 91 10.84 -5.52 9.52
C TYR A 91 11.94 -4.72 10.23
N LYS A 92 13.16 -4.81 9.68
CA LYS A 92 14.37 -4.19 10.21
C LYS A 92 14.98 -3.24 9.16
N PRO A 93 14.56 -1.96 9.12
CA PRO A 93 14.94 -1.04 8.05
C PRO A 93 16.45 -0.78 7.94
N GLU A 94 17.20 -0.99 9.02
CA GLU A 94 18.66 -0.94 9.05
C GLU A 94 19.33 -2.10 8.29
N GLU A 95 18.65 -3.25 8.17
CA GLU A 95 19.16 -4.43 7.47
C GLU A 95 18.73 -4.46 6.00
N VAL A 96 17.53 -3.95 5.69
CA VAL A 96 16.92 -4.07 4.34
C VAL A 96 16.72 -2.74 3.62
N GLY A 97 16.90 -1.61 4.29
CA GLY A 97 16.63 -0.27 3.76
C GLY A 97 15.24 0.25 4.15
N ARG A 98 14.94 1.51 3.80
CA ARG A 98 13.76 2.24 4.30
C ARG A 98 12.62 2.47 3.29
N SER A 99 12.77 2.02 2.05
CA SER A 99 11.73 2.16 1.02
C SER A 99 10.67 1.07 1.15
N ILE A 100 9.46 1.34 0.69
CA ILE A 100 8.38 0.36 0.56
C ILE A 100 8.80 -0.86 -0.27
N PHE A 101 9.68 -0.67 -1.27
CA PHE A 101 10.22 -1.73 -2.13
C PHE A 101 11.21 -2.65 -1.41
N HIS A 102 11.54 -2.34 -0.16
CA HIS A 102 12.36 -3.19 0.71
C HIS A 102 11.55 -3.82 1.85
N VAL A 103 10.22 -3.67 1.87
CA VAL A 103 9.39 -4.36 2.85
C VAL A 103 9.19 -5.81 2.40
N PRO A 104 9.70 -6.82 3.12
CA PRO A 104 9.62 -8.21 2.67
C PRO A 104 8.19 -8.73 2.52
N ASP A 105 8.02 -9.73 1.66
CA ASP A 105 6.75 -10.43 1.42
C ASP A 105 5.59 -9.43 1.20
N SER A 106 5.78 -8.54 0.22
CA SER A 106 4.87 -7.44 -0.06
C SER A 106 4.51 -7.32 -1.55
N TRP A 107 3.39 -6.66 -1.78
CA TRP A 107 2.89 -6.26 -3.09
C TRP A 107 2.67 -4.76 -3.07
N VAL A 108 3.36 -4.05 -3.95
CA VAL A 108 3.42 -2.59 -3.96
C VAL A 108 2.96 -2.07 -5.30
N VAL A 109 2.01 -1.15 -5.28
CA VAL A 109 1.67 -0.32 -6.42
C VAL A 109 2.53 0.95 -6.33
N ASP A 110 3.36 1.18 -7.35
CA ASP A 110 4.19 2.37 -7.42
C ASP A 110 3.39 3.62 -7.82
N THR A 111 4.05 4.76 -7.95
CA THR A 111 3.38 6.02 -8.27
C THR A 111 2.72 6.07 -9.65
N TYR A 112 3.06 5.15 -10.55
CA TYR A 112 2.58 5.08 -11.93
C TYR A 112 1.64 3.88 -12.17
N GLY A 113 1.29 3.16 -11.11
CA GLY A 113 0.32 2.07 -11.16
C GLY A 113 0.94 0.74 -11.56
N ASP A 114 2.26 0.61 -11.54
CA ASP A 114 2.92 -0.67 -11.72
C ASP A 114 2.88 -1.48 -10.42
N LEU A 115 2.51 -2.76 -10.52
CA LEU A 115 2.56 -3.68 -9.39
C LEU A 115 3.94 -4.34 -9.31
N TYR A 116 4.56 -4.25 -8.15
CA TYR A 116 5.80 -4.94 -7.78
C TYR A 116 5.52 -5.98 -6.70
N ARG A 117 6.26 -7.08 -6.75
CA ARG A 117 6.35 -8.04 -5.65
C ARG A 117 7.73 -7.94 -5.01
N VAL A 118 7.75 -7.87 -3.69
CA VAL A 118 8.97 -8.01 -2.89
C VAL A 118 8.92 -9.41 -2.25
N PRO A 119 9.86 -10.32 -2.57
CA PRO A 119 9.83 -11.67 -2.02
C PRO A 119 10.08 -11.68 -0.50
N PRO A 120 9.80 -12.80 0.19
CA PRO A 120 10.22 -13.02 1.57
C PRO A 120 11.73 -12.84 1.77
N ARG A 121 12.15 -12.32 2.93
CA ARG A 121 13.55 -11.93 3.19
C ARG A 121 14.54 -13.10 3.04
N ASN A 122 14.12 -14.32 3.32
CA ASN A 122 14.93 -15.55 3.19
C ASN A 122 15.19 -15.97 1.74
N GLU A 123 14.50 -15.37 0.76
CA GLU A 123 14.70 -15.62 -0.68
C GLU A 123 15.62 -14.58 -1.33
N TRP A 124 16.03 -13.54 -0.59
CA TRP A 124 16.84 -12.46 -1.14
C TRP A 124 18.30 -12.90 -1.29
N PRO A 125 18.97 -12.53 -2.40
CA PRO A 125 20.41 -12.67 -2.49
C PRO A 125 21.11 -11.94 -1.33
N PRO A 126 22.20 -12.50 -0.79
CA PRO A 126 23.05 -11.75 0.13
C PRO A 126 23.47 -10.41 -0.49
N ASP A 127 23.50 -9.35 0.31
CA ASP A 127 23.98 -8.02 -0.07
C ASP A 127 23.20 -7.30 -1.20
N THR A 128 22.00 -7.77 -1.55
CA THR A 128 21.13 -7.07 -2.51
C THR A 128 20.03 -6.27 -1.81
N LEU A 129 19.90 -5.00 -2.17
CA LEU A 129 18.79 -4.14 -1.74
C LEU A 129 17.64 -4.12 -2.75
N ASN A 130 17.92 -4.30 -4.04
CA ASN A 130 16.92 -4.29 -5.10
C ASN A 130 16.40 -5.70 -5.38
N VAL A 131 15.28 -6.05 -4.77
CA VAL A 131 14.60 -7.35 -4.93
C VAL A 131 13.16 -7.23 -5.43
N ALA A 132 12.66 -6.00 -5.61
CA ALA A 132 11.32 -5.76 -6.07
C ALA A 132 11.20 -6.10 -7.57
N GLU A 133 10.28 -7.00 -7.89
CA GLU A 133 10.06 -7.48 -9.25
C GLU A 133 8.71 -6.99 -9.78
N LYS A 134 8.76 -6.20 -10.86
CA LYS A 134 7.55 -5.77 -11.57
C LYS A 134 6.79 -7.01 -12.07
N GLN A 135 5.50 -7.09 -11.76
CA GLN A 135 4.67 -8.22 -12.13
C GLN A 135 4.30 -8.14 -13.62
N PRO A 136 4.66 -9.16 -14.45
CA PRO A 136 4.52 -9.07 -15.91
C PRO A 136 3.06 -9.01 -16.40
N LYS A 137 2.11 -9.45 -15.56
CA LYS A 137 0.68 -9.47 -15.86
C LYS A 137 -0.10 -8.25 -15.34
N SER A 138 0.55 -7.33 -14.61
CA SER A 138 -0.10 -6.07 -14.28
C SER A 138 0.09 -5.12 -15.44
N ALA A 139 -0.95 -4.89 -16.25
CA ALA A 139 -0.99 -3.71 -17.09
C ALA A 139 -0.87 -2.48 -16.18
N SER A 140 0.00 -1.53 -16.53
CA SER A 140 0.08 -0.25 -15.82
C SER A 140 -1.32 0.36 -15.76
N VAL A 141 -1.73 0.81 -14.59
CA VAL A 141 -3.09 1.30 -14.38
C VAL A 141 -3.29 2.61 -15.13
N GLU A 142 -4.16 2.60 -16.15
CA GLU A 142 -4.40 3.79 -16.98
C GLU A 142 -4.87 4.97 -16.11
N LYS A 143 -4.23 6.14 -16.28
CA LYS A 143 -4.53 7.37 -15.53
C LYS A 143 -4.26 7.28 -14.02
N TYR A 144 -3.51 6.27 -13.57
CA TYR A 144 -2.95 6.25 -12.24
C TYR A 144 -1.58 6.91 -12.26
N ASP A 145 -1.52 8.15 -11.80
CA ASP A 145 -0.27 8.90 -11.64
C ASP A 145 -0.35 9.67 -10.32
N THR A 146 -0.03 9.01 -9.22
CA THR A 146 -0.02 9.67 -7.91
C THR A 146 1.13 10.67 -7.81
N TYR A 147 2.12 10.60 -8.69
CA TYR A 147 3.24 11.54 -8.73
C TYR A 147 2.83 12.93 -9.26
N ALA A 148 1.91 12.98 -10.22
CA ALA A 148 1.46 14.23 -10.83
C ALA A 148 0.02 14.63 -10.46
N LEU A 149 -0.87 13.66 -10.24
CA LEU A 149 -2.31 13.91 -10.17
C LEU A 149 -2.89 13.86 -8.75
N VAL A 150 -2.16 13.33 -7.77
CA VAL A 150 -2.64 13.28 -6.38
C VAL A 150 -2.81 14.68 -5.80
N LYS A 151 -3.90 14.88 -5.07
CA LYS A 151 -4.24 16.15 -4.41
C LYS A 151 -4.46 15.95 -2.92
N ASP A 152 -4.36 17.04 -2.17
CA ASP A 152 -4.79 17.08 -0.77
C ASP A 152 -6.24 16.60 -0.62
N GLY A 153 -6.48 15.68 0.30
CA GLY A 153 -7.79 15.07 0.55
C GLY A 153 -8.14 13.89 -0.36
N ASP A 154 -7.35 13.58 -1.40
CA ASP A 154 -7.58 12.38 -2.20
C ASP A 154 -7.46 11.11 -1.35
N THR A 155 -8.26 10.09 -1.66
CA THR A 155 -8.18 8.78 -1.02
C THR A 155 -7.57 7.73 -1.93
N LEU A 156 -6.73 6.87 -1.35
CA LEU A 156 -6.18 5.68 -2.01
C LEU A 156 -6.58 4.43 -1.22
N GLY A 157 -7.20 3.47 -1.90
CA GLY A 157 -7.75 2.26 -1.29
C GLY A 157 -7.22 0.98 -1.94
N LEU A 158 -7.07 -0.06 -1.11
CA LEU A 158 -6.73 -1.41 -1.55
C LEU A 158 -7.74 -2.42 -0.99
N LEU A 159 -8.37 -3.20 -1.87
CA LEU A 159 -9.21 -4.34 -1.52
C LEU A 159 -8.54 -5.63 -1.97
N LEU A 160 -8.08 -6.42 -1.01
CA LEU A 160 -7.60 -7.77 -1.23
C LEU A 160 -8.77 -8.76 -1.27
N ARG A 161 -9.02 -9.35 -2.43
CA ARG A 161 -10.12 -10.29 -2.67
C ARG A 161 -9.75 -11.74 -2.32
N PRO A 162 -10.73 -12.59 -2.00
CA PRO A 162 -10.53 -14.03 -1.85
C PRO A 162 -10.01 -14.74 -3.11
N ASP A 163 -10.27 -14.18 -4.29
CA ASP A 163 -9.79 -14.70 -5.58
C ASP A 163 -8.31 -14.37 -5.88
N LYS A 164 -7.58 -13.80 -4.90
CA LYS A 164 -6.17 -13.36 -5.01
C LYS A 164 -5.98 -12.19 -5.98
N THR A 165 -6.98 -11.32 -6.07
CA THR A 165 -6.88 -10.03 -6.74
C THR A 165 -6.74 -8.90 -5.73
N LEU A 166 -5.78 -8.01 -5.95
CA LEU A 166 -5.68 -6.73 -5.26
C LEU A 166 -6.37 -5.66 -6.12
N LYS A 167 -7.54 -5.18 -5.69
CA LYS A 167 -8.24 -4.10 -6.36
C LYS A 167 -7.76 -2.75 -5.84
N LEU A 168 -7.42 -1.86 -6.76
CA LEU A 168 -6.93 -0.51 -6.47
C LEU A 168 -8.06 0.50 -6.63
N TYR A 169 -8.17 1.45 -5.69
CA TYR A 169 -9.17 2.51 -5.71
C TYR A 169 -8.51 3.88 -5.52
N TRP A 170 -9.09 4.88 -6.17
CA TRP A 170 -8.76 6.29 -5.97
C TRP A 170 -10.07 7.07 -5.84
N ASN A 171 -10.25 7.79 -4.73
CA ASN A 171 -11.48 8.55 -4.45
C ASN A 171 -12.73 7.67 -4.53
N GLY A 172 -12.64 6.45 -3.99
CA GLY A 172 -13.68 5.42 -4.05
C GLY A 172 -13.94 4.81 -5.43
N LYS A 173 -13.31 5.32 -6.51
CA LYS A 173 -13.45 4.76 -7.85
C LYS A 173 -12.47 3.61 -8.06
N HIS A 174 -12.97 2.49 -8.59
CA HIS A 174 -12.14 1.36 -9.00
C HIS A 174 -11.21 1.77 -10.16
N MET A 175 -9.93 1.46 -10.01
CA MET A 175 -8.88 1.81 -10.97
C MET A 175 -8.34 0.58 -11.70
N ALA A 176 -8.08 -0.51 -10.98
CA ALA A 176 -7.54 -1.73 -11.56
C ALA A 176 -7.76 -2.98 -10.71
N ASP A 177 -7.68 -4.11 -11.38
CA ASP A 177 -7.60 -5.45 -10.80
C ASP A 177 -6.18 -5.98 -11.00
N LEU A 178 -5.44 -6.11 -9.91
CA LEU A 178 -4.03 -6.50 -9.93
C LEU A 178 -3.89 -7.94 -9.40
N PRO A 179 -3.54 -8.92 -10.24
CA PRO A 179 -3.37 -10.29 -9.78
C PRO A 179 -2.16 -10.39 -8.86
N ILE A 180 -2.32 -10.98 -7.68
CA ILE A 180 -1.22 -11.20 -6.72
C ILE A 180 -0.88 -12.69 -6.62
N GLU A 181 0.04 -13.12 -7.49
CA GLU A 181 0.51 -14.51 -7.49
C GLU A 181 1.20 -14.86 -6.15
N GLY A 182 1.07 -16.11 -5.70
CA GLY A 182 1.70 -16.59 -4.45
C GLY A 182 1.07 -16.10 -3.14
N PHE A 183 -0.11 -15.49 -3.20
CA PHE A 183 -0.85 -15.06 -2.01
C PHE A 183 -1.87 -16.11 -1.54
N GLU A 184 -1.98 -16.29 -0.21
CA GLU A 184 -3.04 -17.10 0.42
C GLU A 184 -3.94 -16.22 1.31
N VAL A 185 -5.25 -16.29 1.07
CA VAL A 185 -6.28 -15.41 1.67
C VAL A 185 -6.35 -15.49 3.19
N THR A 186 -5.91 -16.61 3.77
CA THR A 186 -5.93 -16.85 5.23
C THR A 186 -4.84 -16.05 5.95
N GLN A 187 -3.79 -15.62 5.26
CA GLN A 187 -2.63 -14.98 5.87
C GLN A 187 -2.96 -13.56 6.35
N GLU A 188 -2.46 -13.15 7.52
CA GLU A 188 -2.56 -11.77 7.97
C GLU A 188 -1.81 -10.84 7.00
N VAL A 189 -2.44 -9.72 6.63
CA VAL A 189 -1.82 -8.70 5.79
C VAL A 189 -2.01 -7.33 6.39
N ARG A 190 -1.04 -6.44 6.19
CA ARG A 190 -1.03 -5.07 6.69
C ARG A 190 -0.86 -4.10 5.54
N LEU A 191 -1.39 -2.90 5.70
CA LEU A 191 -1.18 -1.79 4.78
C LEU A 191 0.24 -1.25 4.95
N ILE A 192 0.89 -0.91 3.84
CA ILE A 192 2.12 -0.12 3.81
C ILE A 192 1.95 1.02 2.81
N VAL A 193 2.50 2.20 3.14
CA VAL A 193 2.43 3.40 2.31
C VAL A 193 3.79 4.07 2.35
N GLU A 194 4.29 4.55 1.21
CA GLU A 194 5.46 5.41 1.18
C GLU A 194 5.08 6.76 0.58
N LEU A 195 5.33 7.80 1.37
CA LEU A 195 5.05 9.19 1.03
C LEU A 195 6.29 9.82 0.39
N LEU A 196 6.17 10.31 -0.84
CA LEU A 196 7.26 10.90 -1.62
C LEU A 196 6.94 12.36 -1.97
N GLY A 197 7.96 13.23 -2.03
CA GLY A 197 7.85 14.63 -2.46
C GLY A 197 6.70 15.40 -1.78
N ARG A 198 5.67 15.81 -2.55
CA ARG A 198 4.51 16.61 -2.09
C ARG A 198 3.53 15.86 -1.19
N ALA A 199 3.53 14.54 -1.21
CA ALA A 199 2.78 13.76 -0.25
C ALA A 199 3.49 13.88 1.10
N GLU A 200 2.90 14.66 2.00
CA GLU A 200 3.50 14.96 3.30
C GLU A 200 2.82 14.21 4.43
N GLY A 201 1.57 13.81 4.28
CA GLY A 201 0.92 12.99 5.28
C GLY A 201 -0.06 11.98 4.73
N ALA A 202 -0.44 11.04 5.59
CA ALA A 202 -1.53 10.14 5.33
C ALA A 202 -2.32 9.86 6.60
N THR A 203 -3.65 9.85 6.48
CA THR A 203 -4.57 9.44 7.54
C THR A 203 -5.23 8.12 7.17
N VAL A 204 -5.22 7.15 8.07
CA VAL A 204 -6.04 5.95 7.93
C VAL A 204 -7.51 6.34 7.92
N ASN A 205 -8.23 6.03 6.84
CA ASN A 205 -9.67 6.25 6.78
C ASN A 205 -10.42 5.16 7.55
N THR A 206 -10.68 5.41 8.83
CA THR A 206 -11.40 4.46 9.69
C THR A 206 -12.89 4.32 9.37
N GLU A 207 -13.43 5.21 8.54
CA GLU A 207 -14.83 5.20 8.10
C GLU A 207 -15.01 4.53 6.73
N ALA A 208 -13.90 4.12 6.10
CA ALA A 208 -13.91 3.51 4.80
C ALA A 208 -14.71 2.20 4.80
N LYS A 209 -15.59 2.06 3.81
CA LYS A 209 -16.36 0.84 3.55
C LYS A 209 -15.78 0.19 2.31
N ALA A 210 -15.58 -1.13 2.36
CA ALA A 210 -15.20 -1.88 1.17
C ALA A 210 -16.26 -1.61 0.08
N PRO A 211 -15.85 -1.19 -1.13
CA PRO A 211 -16.78 -1.02 -2.23
C PRO A 211 -17.47 -2.36 -2.53
N GLU A 212 -18.81 -2.35 -2.59
CA GLU A 212 -19.61 -3.54 -2.90
C GLU A 212 -19.37 -3.94 -4.36
N ILE A 213 -18.45 -4.88 -4.58
CA ILE A 213 -18.19 -5.46 -5.90
C ILE A 213 -18.52 -6.95 -5.86
N PRO A 214 -19.48 -7.42 -6.69
CA PRO A 214 -19.80 -8.84 -6.81
C PRO A 214 -18.53 -9.67 -7.07
N LEU A 215 -18.42 -10.84 -6.45
CA LEU A 215 -17.42 -11.82 -6.86
C LEU A 215 -17.70 -12.22 -8.32
N PRO A 216 -16.66 -12.37 -9.16
CA PRO A 216 -16.88 -12.99 -10.45
C PRO A 216 -17.55 -14.35 -10.23
N PRO A 217 -18.49 -14.77 -11.10
CA PRO A 217 -19.10 -16.09 -10.98
C PRO A 217 -17.99 -17.14 -10.94
N GLU A 218 -18.09 -18.11 -10.03
CA GLU A 218 -17.18 -19.25 -10.01
C GLU A 218 -17.17 -19.85 -11.42
N SER A 219 -16.01 -19.87 -12.08
CA SER A 219 -15.88 -20.57 -13.36
C SER A 219 -16.19 -22.03 -13.07
N SER A 220 -17.38 -22.49 -13.46
CA SER A 220 -17.71 -23.91 -13.49
C SER A 220 -16.62 -24.58 -14.33
N THR A 221 -15.78 -25.37 -13.70
CA THR A 221 -14.94 -26.33 -14.40
C THR A 221 -15.88 -27.18 -15.24
N GLU A 222 -15.93 -26.91 -16.54
CA GLU A 222 -16.54 -27.83 -17.49
C GLU A 222 -15.76 -29.13 -17.39
N ASP A 223 -16.42 -30.16 -16.87
CA ASP A 223 -16.05 -31.56 -17.02
C ASP A 223 -16.08 -31.91 -18.51
N GLU A 224 -15.07 -31.49 -19.27
CA GLU A 224 -14.77 -32.07 -20.58
C GLU A 224 -13.91 -33.32 -20.38
N GLY A 225 -14.56 -34.44 -20.09
CA GLY A 225 -13.89 -35.71 -19.88
C GLY A 225 -14.79 -36.92 -19.95
N GLY A 226 -15.63 -36.99 -21.00
CA GLY A 226 -16.54 -38.13 -21.18
C GLY A 226 -16.93 -38.40 -22.62
N LYS A 227 -15.97 -38.83 -23.45
CA LYS A 227 -16.20 -39.80 -24.54
C LYS A 227 -14.97 -40.66 -24.76
#